data_AF-A0A3A8R915-F1
#
_entry.id   AF-A0A3A8R915-F1
#
_cell.length_a   1.000
_cell.length_b   1.000
_cell.length_c   1.000
_cell.angle_alpha   90.00
_cell.angle_beta   90.00
_cell.angle_gamma   90.00
#
_symmetry.space_group_name_H-M   'P 1'
#
loop_
_entity.id
_entity.type
_entity.pdbx_description
1 polymer ?
#
loop_
_entity_poly.entity_id
_entity_poly.type
_entity_poly.pdbx_seq_one_letter_code
_entity_poly.pdbx_strand_id
1 'polypeptide(L)'
;MPTPSAPSASVADGGLFCELYWGTSLAEAWSYGPELGQVHAAPDEKAPLPLYGFTLPEEPFLLAERTPKGWRIHVPPSARVEKRLKGNDFQPVGPDELTGAPGRTAVELREGMTLRLVEGELNLLLQPSVVKERAGRFRVRDVAWLITVAILFLSAPVAFLVMGPDPARMAANNARALQVAHDKEEARRKAMGLDKPMKPMTEAERATQQQDGGVRVTVPASFGVR
;
A
#
# COMPACT_ATOMS: atom_id res chain seq x y z
N MET A 1 -26.23 -29.95 -26.43
CA MET A 1 -27.09 -29.63 -25.26
C MET A 1 -26.25 -28.85 -24.28
N PRO A 2 -26.46 -27.53 -24.11
CA PRO A 2 -25.80 -26.79 -23.04
C PRO A 2 -26.45 -27.16 -21.71
N THR A 3 -25.63 -27.60 -20.75
CA THR A 3 -26.04 -27.81 -19.36
C THR A 3 -26.56 -26.49 -18.78
N PRO A 4 -27.72 -26.46 -18.11
CA PRO A 4 -28.14 -25.28 -17.38
C PRO A 4 -27.16 -25.05 -16.23
N SER A 5 -26.39 -23.98 -16.34
CA SER A 5 -25.62 -23.40 -15.25
C SER A 5 -26.56 -23.14 -14.08
N ALA A 6 -26.40 -23.91 -13.00
CA ALA A 6 -27.14 -23.71 -11.76
C ALA A 6 -26.93 -22.26 -11.29
N PRO A 7 -27.98 -21.55 -10.86
CA PRO A 7 -27.79 -20.27 -10.19
C PRO A 7 -26.98 -20.55 -8.93
N SER A 8 -25.78 -19.97 -8.85
CA SER A 8 -25.04 -19.90 -7.59
C SER A 8 -25.98 -19.30 -6.56
N ALA A 9 -26.28 -20.07 -5.52
CA ALA A 9 -27.10 -19.63 -4.41
C ALA A 9 -26.48 -18.33 -3.87
N SER A 10 -27.15 -17.22 -4.17
CA SER A 10 -26.73 -15.88 -3.77
C SER A 10 -26.84 -15.83 -2.26
N VAL A 11 -25.73 -16.08 -1.57
CA VAL A 11 -25.48 -15.44 -0.30
C VAL A 11 -24.87 -14.09 -0.67
N ALA A 12 -25.32 -13.00 -0.08
CA ALA A 12 -24.69 -11.72 -0.30
C ALA A 12 -23.22 -11.79 0.17
N ASP A 13 -22.29 -12.01 -0.76
CA ASP A 13 -20.84 -12.11 -0.51
C ASP A 13 -20.21 -10.77 -0.12
N GLY A 14 -21.02 -9.71 -0.07
CA GLY A 14 -20.62 -8.36 0.30
C GLY A 14 -20.87 -8.04 1.77
N GLY A 15 -19.99 -7.23 2.35
CA GLY A 15 -20.20 -6.63 3.66
C GLY A 15 -21.30 -5.55 3.67
N LEU A 16 -21.34 -4.76 4.74
CA LEU A 16 -22.21 -3.58 4.87
C LEU A 16 -21.32 -2.33 5.01
N PHE A 17 -21.71 -1.24 4.38
CA PHE A 17 -21.04 0.05 4.54
C PHE A 17 -22.06 1.10 4.96
N CYS A 18 -21.72 1.83 6.01
CA CYS A 18 -22.58 2.81 6.65
C CYS A 18 -21.87 4.16 6.68
N GLU A 19 -22.56 5.23 6.31
CA GLU A 19 -22.06 6.61 6.41
C GLU A 19 -23.08 7.45 7.19
N LEU A 20 -22.65 8.09 8.26
CA LEU A 20 -23.44 9.03 9.03
C LEU A 20 -23.11 10.46 8.62
N TYR A 21 -24.13 11.22 8.25
CA TYR A 21 -24.04 12.63 7.92
C TYR A 21 -24.86 13.46 8.89
N TRP A 22 -24.35 14.66 9.17
CA TRP A 22 -25.11 15.73 9.80
C TRP A 22 -25.33 16.83 8.77
N GLY A 23 -26.58 16.97 8.32
CA GLY A 23 -26.94 17.77 7.17
C GLY A 23 -26.24 17.23 5.92
N THR A 24 -25.32 18.02 5.37
CA THR A 24 -24.50 17.65 4.20
C THR A 24 -23.08 17.22 4.54
N SER A 25 -22.68 17.31 5.81
CA SER A 25 -21.33 17.00 6.26
C SER A 25 -21.25 15.54 6.69
N LEU A 26 -20.29 14.79 6.14
CA LEU A 26 -19.99 13.44 6.61
C LEU A 26 -19.40 13.55 8.03
N ALA A 27 -20.06 12.91 8.99
CA ALA A 27 -19.57 12.80 10.36
C ALA A 27 -18.65 11.59 10.49
N GLU A 28 -19.16 10.39 10.19
CA GLU A 28 -18.44 9.13 10.37
C GLU A 28 -18.83 8.09 9.32
N ALA A 29 -17.96 7.11 9.09
CA ALA A 29 -18.20 6.01 8.17
C ALA A 29 -17.61 4.69 8.69
N TRP A 30 -18.37 3.61 8.52
CA TRP A 30 -17.99 2.27 8.96
C TRP A 30 -18.15 1.26 7.85
N SER A 31 -17.24 0.30 7.81
CA SER A 31 -17.33 -0.86 6.93
C SER A 31 -17.30 -2.14 7.74
N TYR A 32 -18.34 -2.95 7.57
CA TYR A 32 -18.46 -4.27 8.16
C TYR A 32 -18.20 -5.31 7.07
N GLY A 33 -17.27 -6.23 7.33
CA GLY A 33 -16.95 -7.31 6.40
C GLY A 33 -18.05 -8.38 6.31
N PRO A 34 -17.94 -9.33 5.36
CA PRO A 34 -18.93 -10.39 5.17
C PRO A 34 -19.01 -11.38 6.36
N GLU A 35 -18.03 -11.35 7.26
CA GLU A 35 -17.97 -12.18 8.47
C GLU A 35 -19.00 -11.77 9.53
N LEU A 36 -19.42 -10.50 9.53
CA LEU A 36 -20.38 -10.01 10.51
C LEU A 36 -21.81 -10.39 10.09
N GLY A 37 -22.51 -11.14 10.93
CA GLY A 37 -23.91 -11.52 10.68
C GLY A 37 -24.92 -10.45 11.10
N GLN A 38 -24.57 -9.61 12.07
CA GLN A 38 -25.46 -8.62 12.67
C GLN A 38 -24.69 -7.36 13.06
N VAL A 39 -25.27 -6.19 12.82
CA VAL A 39 -24.74 -4.88 13.22
C VAL A 39 -25.69 -4.27 14.23
N HIS A 40 -25.16 -3.99 15.41
CA HIS A 40 -25.89 -3.38 16.50
C HIS A 40 -25.51 -1.91 16.64
N ALA A 41 -26.51 -1.06 16.81
CA ALA A 41 -26.37 0.37 17.04
C ALA A 41 -26.70 0.73 18.49
N ALA A 42 -25.97 1.70 19.04
CA ALA A 42 -26.26 2.30 20.33
C ALA A 42 -25.80 3.78 20.31
N PRO A 43 -26.23 4.62 21.26
CA PRO A 43 -25.77 6.02 21.32
C PRO A 43 -24.34 6.17 21.88
N ASP A 44 -23.78 5.11 22.45
CA ASP A 44 -22.42 5.08 23.00
C ASP A 44 -21.35 4.98 21.90
N GLU A 45 -20.29 5.78 21.99
CA GLU A 45 -19.12 5.78 21.10
C GLU A 45 -18.40 4.42 21.07
N LYS A 46 -18.52 3.63 22.13
CA LYS A 46 -17.93 2.27 22.20
C LYS A 46 -18.74 1.21 21.45
N ALA A 47 -19.91 1.55 20.93
CA ALA A 47 -20.78 0.61 20.24
C ALA A 47 -20.20 0.19 18.87
N PRO A 48 -20.57 -1.00 18.35
CA PRO A 48 -20.17 -1.41 17.00
C PRO A 48 -20.59 -0.42 15.91
N LEU A 49 -21.70 0.29 16.13
CA LEU A 49 -22.16 1.41 15.32
C LEU A 49 -22.75 2.50 16.23
N PRO A 50 -22.02 3.60 16.50
CA PRO A 50 -22.56 4.68 17.28
C PRO A 50 -23.52 5.52 16.42
N LEU A 51 -24.80 5.54 16.78
CA LEU A 51 -25.81 6.36 16.11
C LEU A 51 -26.19 7.54 17.01
N TYR A 52 -25.29 8.52 17.09
CA TYR A 52 -25.52 9.73 17.87
C TYR A 52 -26.79 10.44 17.40
N GLY A 53 -27.72 10.67 18.33
CA GLY A 53 -28.93 11.45 18.09
C GLY A 53 -30.07 10.75 17.35
N PHE A 54 -29.91 9.50 16.90
CA PHE A 54 -31.05 8.69 16.46
C PHE A 54 -31.88 8.23 17.65
N THR A 55 -33.20 8.28 17.55
CA THR A 55 -34.08 7.75 18.60
C THR A 55 -34.15 6.23 18.50
N LEU A 56 -33.37 5.55 19.33
CA LEU A 56 -33.34 4.09 19.38
C LEU A 56 -34.42 3.54 20.34
N PRO A 57 -35.17 2.49 19.95
CA PRO A 57 -36.23 1.93 20.80
C PRO A 57 -35.69 1.02 21.92
N GLU A 58 -34.57 0.34 21.68
CA GLU A 58 -33.90 -0.56 22.60
C GLU A 58 -32.37 -0.40 22.43
N GLU A 59 -31.61 -0.51 23.52
CA GLU A 59 -30.16 -0.38 23.50
C GLU A 59 -29.53 -1.71 23.99
N PRO A 60 -28.69 -2.40 23.19
CA PRO A 60 -28.32 -2.10 21.80
C PRO A 60 -29.42 -2.47 20.79
N PHE A 61 -29.65 -1.59 19.80
CA PHE A 61 -30.62 -1.78 18.73
C PHE A 61 -30.02 -2.63 17.61
N LEU A 62 -30.70 -3.68 17.16
CA LEU A 62 -30.27 -4.42 15.97
C LEU A 62 -30.57 -3.57 14.73
N LEU A 63 -29.55 -2.95 14.12
CA LEU A 63 -29.74 -2.12 12.92
C LEU A 63 -29.77 -2.97 11.65
N ALA A 64 -28.86 -3.94 11.52
CA ALA A 64 -28.75 -4.73 10.30
C ALA A 64 -28.54 -6.22 10.62
N GLU A 65 -29.27 -7.07 9.92
CA GLU A 65 -29.17 -8.53 9.98
C GLU A 65 -28.83 -9.06 8.59
N ARG A 66 -27.88 -9.99 8.48
CA ARG A 66 -27.54 -10.64 7.22
C ARG A 66 -28.61 -11.67 6.86
N THR A 67 -29.07 -11.62 5.62
CA THR A 67 -30.03 -12.56 5.05
C THR A 67 -29.43 -13.26 3.84
N PRO A 68 -30.02 -14.36 3.34
CA PRO A 68 -29.55 -14.97 2.09
C PRO A 68 -29.52 -13.97 0.94
N LYS A 69 -30.53 -13.08 0.83
CA LYS A 69 -30.69 -12.15 -0.30
C LYS A 69 -29.88 -10.85 -0.20
N GLY A 70 -29.19 -10.60 0.92
CA GLY A 70 -28.65 -9.27 1.22
C GLY A 70 -28.61 -8.97 2.70
N TRP A 71 -28.94 -7.74 3.06
CA TRP A 71 -29.08 -7.28 4.43
C TRP A 71 -30.53 -6.91 4.71
N ARG A 72 -31.04 -7.22 5.89
CA ARG A 72 -32.28 -6.69 6.42
C ARG A 72 -31.94 -5.55 7.36
N ILE A 73 -32.40 -4.36 7.05
CA ILE A 73 -32.16 -3.15 7.83
C ILE A 73 -33.40 -2.86 8.66
N HIS A 74 -33.26 -2.87 9.98
CA HIS A 74 -34.31 -2.47 10.91
C HIS A 74 -34.30 -0.95 11.05
N VAL A 75 -35.49 -0.37 11.04
CA VAL A 75 -35.68 1.08 10.96
C VAL A 75 -35.98 1.61 12.36
N PRO A 76 -35.22 2.61 12.86
CA PRO A 76 -35.58 3.31 14.09
C PRO A 76 -36.99 3.94 13.97
N PRO A 77 -37.80 3.95 15.04
CA PRO A 77 -39.20 4.35 14.98
C PRO A 77 -39.43 5.80 14.50
N SER A 78 -38.48 6.70 14.77
CA SER A 78 -38.54 8.11 14.38
C SER A 78 -37.92 8.38 13.00
N ALA A 79 -37.26 7.40 12.39
CA ALA A 79 -36.52 7.57 11.15
C ALA A 79 -37.41 7.33 9.92
N ARG A 80 -37.23 8.18 8.91
CA ARG A 80 -37.81 7.98 7.58
C ARG A 80 -36.83 7.17 6.73
N VAL A 81 -37.36 6.26 5.91
CA VAL A 81 -36.53 5.46 5.01
C VAL A 81 -36.71 5.92 3.59
N GLU A 82 -35.60 6.15 2.91
CA GLU A 82 -35.54 6.40 1.49
C GLU A 82 -34.62 5.39 0.84
N LYS A 83 -34.94 5.01 -0.39
CA LYS A 83 -34.15 4.09 -1.20
C LYS A 83 -33.68 4.78 -2.46
N ARG A 84 -32.50 4.40 -2.92
CA ARG A 84 -31.96 4.77 -4.21
C ARG A 84 -31.51 3.51 -4.92
N LEU A 85 -32.00 3.32 -6.15
CA LEU A 85 -31.47 2.31 -7.06
C LEU A 85 -30.40 2.96 -7.95
N LYS A 86 -29.45 2.17 -8.43
CA LYS A 86 -28.38 2.65 -9.31
C LYS A 86 -28.95 3.48 -10.48
N GLY A 87 -28.57 4.77 -10.54
CA GLY A 87 -28.98 5.70 -11.58
C GLY A 87 -30.27 6.49 -11.31
N ASN A 88 -30.93 6.26 -10.18
CA ASN A 88 -32.13 7.01 -9.77
C ASN A 88 -31.81 7.94 -8.59
N ASP A 89 -32.73 8.86 -8.29
CA ASP A 89 -32.71 9.66 -7.07
C ASP A 89 -33.23 8.88 -5.85
N PHE A 90 -33.02 9.42 -4.65
CA PHE A 90 -33.61 8.88 -3.43
C PHE A 90 -35.13 9.07 -3.45
N GLN A 91 -35.86 7.97 -3.25
CA GLN A 91 -37.31 7.94 -3.18
C GLN A 91 -37.75 7.38 -1.82
N PRO A 92 -38.83 7.89 -1.22
CA PRO A 92 -39.35 7.35 0.02
C PRO A 92 -39.77 5.89 -0.16
N VAL A 93 -39.45 5.04 0.82
CA VAL A 93 -39.89 3.65 0.84
C VAL A 93 -41.36 3.61 1.26
N GLY A 94 -42.20 2.98 0.42
CA GLY A 94 -43.61 2.82 0.70
C GLY A 94 -43.88 1.81 1.83
N PRO A 95 -45.05 1.86 2.48
CA PRO A 95 -45.43 0.92 3.54
C PRO A 95 -45.45 -0.54 3.08
N ASP A 96 -45.73 -0.78 1.79
CA ASP A 96 -45.79 -2.14 1.22
C ASP A 96 -44.41 -2.83 1.13
N GLU A 97 -43.33 -2.06 1.18
CA GLU A 97 -41.95 -2.56 1.17
C GLU A 97 -41.37 -2.72 2.57
N LEU A 98 -42.03 -2.15 3.58
CA LEU A 98 -41.68 -2.33 4.97
C LEU A 98 -42.25 -3.67 5.46
N THR A 99 -41.39 -4.49 6.04
CA THR A 99 -41.75 -5.76 6.64
C THR A 99 -41.69 -5.66 8.16
N GLY A 100 -42.61 -6.31 8.87
CA GLY A 100 -42.59 -6.36 10.34
C GLY A 100 -43.76 -5.64 11.02
N ALA A 101 -43.73 -5.64 12.35
CA ALA A 101 -44.75 -5.00 13.18
C ALA A 101 -44.49 -3.48 13.30
N PRO A 102 -45.52 -2.66 13.61
CA PRO A 102 -45.33 -1.26 13.94
C PRO A 102 -44.31 -1.08 15.07
N GLY A 103 -43.26 -0.28 14.85
CA GLY A 103 -42.15 -0.08 15.80
C GLY A 103 -40.99 -1.08 15.67
N ARG A 104 -41.11 -2.11 14.83
CA ARG A 104 -40.03 -3.05 14.45
C ARG A 104 -40.08 -3.33 12.95
N THR A 105 -40.13 -2.24 12.17
CA THR A 105 -40.15 -2.32 10.73
C THR A 105 -38.75 -2.57 10.19
N ALA A 106 -38.67 -3.31 9.09
CA ALA A 106 -37.43 -3.66 8.44
C ALA A 106 -37.57 -3.62 6.91
N VAL A 107 -36.50 -3.25 6.22
CA VAL A 107 -36.40 -3.17 4.77
C VAL A 107 -35.28 -4.08 4.28
N GLU A 108 -35.49 -4.80 3.18
CA GLU A 108 -34.43 -5.56 2.52
C GLU A 108 -33.52 -4.62 1.71
N LEU A 109 -32.24 -4.58 2.06
CA LEU A 109 -31.16 -3.96 1.30
C LEU A 109 -30.51 -5.01 0.39
N ARG A 110 -30.65 -4.83 -0.93
CA ARG A 110 -30.09 -5.71 -1.97
C ARG A 110 -28.90 -5.06 -2.66
N GLU A 111 -28.13 -5.87 -3.40
CA GLU A 111 -27.01 -5.37 -4.22
C GLU A 111 -27.47 -4.30 -5.22
N GLY A 112 -26.72 -3.20 -5.34
CA GLY A 112 -27.05 -2.08 -6.22
C GLY A 112 -28.11 -1.10 -5.69
N MET A 113 -28.54 -1.28 -4.44
CA MET A 113 -29.44 -0.38 -3.71
C MET A 113 -28.65 0.40 -2.64
N THR A 114 -29.01 1.65 -2.42
CA THR A 114 -28.59 2.45 -1.26
C THR A 114 -29.84 2.78 -0.45
N LEU A 115 -29.80 2.57 0.85
CA LEU A 115 -30.82 3.06 1.78
C LEU A 115 -30.32 4.30 2.49
N ARG A 116 -31.23 5.22 2.80
CA ARG A 116 -31.00 6.40 3.61
C ARG A 116 -32.03 6.42 4.73
N LEU A 117 -31.56 6.41 5.98
CA LEU A 117 -32.38 6.66 7.16
C LEU A 117 -32.23 8.14 7.54
N VAL A 118 -33.35 8.87 7.64
CA VAL A 118 -33.38 10.31 7.91
C VAL A 118 -34.12 10.58 9.21
N GLU A 119 -33.47 11.24 10.16
CA GLU A 119 -34.05 11.71 11.42
C GLU A 119 -33.60 13.15 11.71
N GLY A 120 -34.48 14.12 11.45
CA GLY A 120 -34.13 15.54 11.56
C GLY A 120 -33.05 15.94 10.56
N GLU A 121 -31.89 16.37 11.06
CA GLU A 121 -30.71 16.69 10.25
C GLU A 121 -29.77 15.50 10.04
N LEU A 122 -30.00 14.38 10.73
CA LEU A 122 -29.15 13.19 10.65
C LEU A 122 -29.56 12.35 9.45
N ASN A 123 -28.56 11.95 8.66
CA ASN A 123 -28.74 11.03 7.54
C ASN A 123 -27.77 9.87 7.66
N LEU A 124 -28.28 8.65 7.78
CA LEU A 124 -27.48 7.43 7.75
C LEU A 124 -27.66 6.75 6.39
N LEU A 125 -26.62 6.74 5.57
CA LEU A 125 -26.57 5.99 4.32
C LEU A 125 -26.08 4.56 4.58
N LEU A 126 -26.83 3.58 4.08
CA LEU A 126 -26.46 2.17 4.11
C LEU A 126 -26.35 1.65 2.68
N GLN A 127 -25.24 1.01 2.38
CA GLN A 127 -25.02 0.36 1.10
C GLN A 127 -24.34 -1.00 1.28
N PRO A 128 -24.64 -1.99 0.42
CA PRO A 128 -23.86 -3.21 0.35
C PRO A 128 -22.40 -2.86 0.07
N SER A 129 -21.50 -3.30 0.93
CA SER A 129 -20.07 -3.07 0.75
C SER A 129 -19.56 -3.99 -0.35
N VAL A 130 -18.84 -3.41 -1.32
CA VAL A 130 -18.08 -4.16 -2.34
C VAL A 130 -16.80 -4.79 -1.78
N VAL A 131 -16.60 -4.78 -0.46
CA VAL A 131 -15.61 -5.64 0.20
C VAL A 131 -16.09 -7.09 0.08
N LYS A 132 -16.02 -7.61 -1.14
CA LYS A 132 -15.82 -9.03 -1.40
C LYS A 132 -14.54 -9.35 -0.66
N GLU A 133 -14.64 -10.29 0.27
CA GLU A 133 -13.52 -10.96 0.94
C GLU A 133 -12.17 -10.60 0.30
N ARG A 134 -11.54 -9.56 0.84
CA ARG A 134 -10.42 -8.86 0.18
C ARG A 134 -9.28 -9.86 0.09
N ALA A 135 -9.08 -10.45 -1.09
CA ALA A 135 -8.00 -11.38 -1.42
C ALA A 135 -7.61 -12.28 -0.22
N GLY A 136 -8.58 -13.05 0.26
CA GLY A 136 -8.39 -13.98 1.37
C GLY A 136 -7.29 -14.99 1.08
N ARG A 137 -6.11 -14.67 1.62
CA ARG A 137 -4.94 -15.51 1.88
C ARG A 137 -4.10 -15.84 0.65
N PHE A 138 -2.84 -15.36 0.66
CA PHE A 138 -1.73 -16.09 0.07
C PHE A 138 -1.96 -17.56 0.35
N ARG A 139 -2.21 -18.36 -0.70
CA ARG A 139 -2.42 -19.79 -0.50
C ARG A 139 -1.13 -20.30 0.14
N VAL A 140 -1.21 -21.31 1.01
CA VAL A 140 -0.01 -21.95 1.58
C VAL A 140 0.99 -22.31 0.47
N ARG A 141 0.47 -22.65 -0.72
CA ARG A 141 1.24 -22.85 -1.95
C ARG A 141 2.03 -21.61 -2.42
N ASP A 142 1.44 -20.42 -2.35
CA ASP A 142 2.08 -19.16 -2.77
C ASP A 142 3.18 -18.76 -1.78
N VAL A 143 2.96 -19.00 -0.48
CA VAL A 143 4.00 -18.83 0.56
C VAL A 143 5.14 -19.83 0.39
N ALA A 144 4.82 -21.11 0.16
CA ALA A 144 5.82 -22.15 -0.10
C ALA A 144 6.63 -21.87 -1.37
N TRP A 145 5.99 -21.33 -2.40
CA TRP A 145 6.65 -20.90 -3.63
C TRP A 145 7.59 -19.71 -3.37
N LEU A 146 7.14 -18.69 -2.63
CA LEU A 146 7.98 -17.56 -2.23
C LEU A 146 9.21 -18.00 -1.43
N ILE A 147 9.04 -18.94 -0.48
CA ILE A 147 10.14 -19.51 0.29
C ILE A 147 11.13 -20.23 -0.63
N THR A 148 10.63 -21.03 -1.58
CA THR A 148 11.48 -21.74 -2.55
C THR A 148 12.30 -20.75 -3.38
N VAL A 149 11.67 -19.69 -3.89
CA VAL A 149 12.37 -18.65 -4.66
C VAL A 149 13.40 -17.91 -3.80
N ALA A 150 13.07 -17.59 -2.54
CA ALA A 150 14.00 -16.96 -1.61
C ALA A 150 15.23 -17.85 -1.32
N ILE A 151 15.02 -19.15 -1.08
CA ILE A 151 16.11 -20.12 -0.88
C ILE A 151 16.98 -20.20 -2.13
N LEU A 152 16.39 -20.30 -3.31
CA LEU A 152 17.13 -20.40 -4.56
C LEU A 152 17.95 -19.13 -4.83
N PHE A 153 17.38 -17.95 -4.57
CA PHE A 153 18.07 -16.67 -4.72
C PHE A 153 19.21 -16.48 -3.71
N LEU A 154 19.01 -16.89 -2.46
CA LEU A 154 20.02 -16.77 -1.40
C LEU A 154 21.09 -17.88 -1.45
N SER A 155 20.83 -19.00 -2.12
CA SER A 155 21.77 -20.12 -2.22
C SER A 155 23.05 -19.74 -2.98
N ALA A 156 22.96 -18.95 -4.05
CA ALA A 156 24.11 -18.53 -4.84
C ALA A 156 25.11 -17.65 -4.06
N PRO A 157 24.69 -16.56 -3.38
CA PRO A 157 25.62 -15.76 -2.58
C PRO A 157 26.16 -16.52 -1.35
N VAL A 158 25.35 -17.39 -0.72
CA VAL A 158 25.84 -18.21 0.41
C VAL A 158 26.88 -19.24 -0.07
N ALA A 159 26.64 -19.92 -1.19
CA ALA A 159 27.61 -20.83 -1.79
C ALA A 159 28.90 -20.09 -2.19
N PHE A 160 28.80 -18.86 -2.71
CA PHE A 160 29.96 -18.02 -2.99
C PHE A 160 30.74 -17.61 -1.74
N LEU A 161 30.07 -17.39 -0.60
CA LEU A 161 30.77 -17.10 0.66
C LEU A 161 31.46 -18.33 1.26
N VAL A 162 30.88 -19.53 1.10
CA VAL A 162 31.44 -20.77 1.67
C VAL A 162 32.50 -21.41 0.76
N MET A 163 32.28 -21.43 -0.55
CA MET A 163 33.19 -21.99 -1.56
C MET A 163 33.95 -20.91 -2.35
N GLY A 164 33.94 -19.67 -1.86
CA GLY A 164 34.63 -18.54 -2.48
C GLY A 164 36.11 -18.80 -2.69
N PRO A 165 36.72 -18.19 -3.73
CA PRO A 165 38.11 -18.42 -4.07
C PRO A 165 39.02 -18.08 -2.88
N ASP A 166 39.91 -19.01 -2.57
CA ASP A 166 40.91 -18.89 -1.49
C ASP A 166 41.57 -17.49 -1.52
N PRO A 167 41.46 -16.70 -0.44
CA PRO A 167 41.98 -15.33 -0.40
C PRO A 167 43.49 -15.28 -0.70
N ALA A 168 44.23 -16.35 -0.41
CA ALA A 168 45.64 -16.45 -0.74
C ALA A 168 45.89 -16.49 -2.26
N ARG A 169 45.02 -17.17 -3.04
CA ARG A 169 45.12 -17.22 -4.50
C ARG A 169 44.72 -15.88 -5.15
N MET A 170 43.72 -15.20 -4.59
CA MET A 170 43.32 -13.87 -5.05
C MET A 170 44.43 -12.83 -4.82
N ALA A 171 45.09 -12.87 -3.66
CA ALA A 171 46.25 -12.03 -3.37
C ALA A 171 47.43 -12.34 -4.30
N ALA A 172 47.70 -13.62 -4.58
CA ALA A 172 48.77 -14.02 -5.50
C ALA A 172 48.51 -13.56 -6.94
N ASN A 173 47.27 -13.67 -7.43
CA ASN A 173 46.90 -13.19 -8.76
C ASN A 173 46.94 -11.66 -8.86
N ASN A 174 46.51 -10.95 -7.82
CA ASN A 174 46.59 -9.48 -7.79
C ASN A 174 48.05 -9.00 -7.73
N ALA A 175 48.90 -9.65 -6.94
CA ALA A 175 50.34 -9.36 -6.91
C ALA A 175 51.00 -9.60 -8.28
N ARG A 176 50.66 -10.68 -8.98
CA ARG A 176 51.12 -10.91 -10.36
C ARG A 176 50.58 -9.86 -11.35
N ALA A 177 49.33 -9.45 -11.20
CA ALA A 177 48.74 -8.40 -12.04
C ALA A 177 49.43 -7.04 -11.82
N LEU A 178 49.75 -6.71 -10.57
CA LEU A 178 50.49 -5.50 -10.21
C LEU A 178 51.94 -5.54 -10.72
N GLN A 179 52.61 -6.70 -10.68
CA GLN A 179 53.94 -6.87 -11.28
C GLN A 179 53.91 -6.66 -12.79
N VAL A 180 52.94 -7.24 -13.50
CA VAL A 180 52.78 -7.04 -14.95
C VAL A 180 52.47 -5.57 -15.29
N ALA A 181 51.72 -4.87 -14.44
CA ALA A 181 51.47 -3.44 -14.60
C ALA A 181 52.75 -2.62 -14.40
N HIS A 182 53.52 -2.94 -13.36
CA HIS A 182 54.79 -2.28 -13.07
C HIS A 182 55.82 -2.51 -14.20
N ASP A 183 55.94 -3.74 -14.70
CA ASP A 183 56.84 -4.07 -15.82
C ASP A 183 56.46 -3.32 -17.10
N LYS A 184 55.15 -3.13 -17.35
CA LYS A 184 54.65 -2.33 -18.47
C LYS A 184 54.94 -0.84 -18.29
N GLU A 185 54.83 -0.33 -17.06
CA GLU A 185 55.19 1.06 -16.76
C GLU A 185 56.70 1.30 -16.87
N GLU A 186 57.52 0.38 -16.39
CA GLU A 186 58.98 0.43 -16.57
C GLU A 186 59.37 0.34 -18.05
N ALA A 187 58.74 -0.56 -18.82
CA ALA A 187 58.97 -0.64 -20.26
C ALA A 187 58.55 0.66 -20.97
N ARG A 188 57.46 1.30 -20.54
CA ARG A 188 57.05 2.63 -21.05
C ARG A 188 58.01 3.75 -20.63
N ARG A 189 58.53 3.73 -19.40
CA ARG A 189 59.53 4.70 -18.92
C ARG A 189 60.86 4.55 -19.66
N LYS A 190 61.28 3.31 -19.94
CA LYS A 190 62.45 2.97 -20.76
C LYS A 190 62.28 3.40 -22.21
N ALA A 191 61.10 3.16 -22.80
CA ALA A 191 60.78 3.59 -24.16
C ALA A 191 60.73 5.13 -24.30
N MET A 192 60.33 5.85 -23.25
CA MET A 192 60.36 7.32 -23.21
C MET A 192 61.74 7.91 -22.83
N GLY A 193 62.78 7.08 -22.69
CA GLY A 193 64.16 7.54 -22.45
C GLY A 193 64.42 8.11 -21.06
N LEU A 194 63.55 7.84 -20.08
CA LEU A 194 63.61 8.37 -18.71
C LEU A 194 64.51 7.54 -17.76
N ASP A 195 65.50 6.82 -18.30
CA ASP A 195 66.32 5.86 -17.55
C ASP A 195 67.72 6.41 -17.18
N LYS A 196 67.93 7.72 -17.35
CA LYS A 196 69.14 8.39 -16.85
C LYS A 196 68.87 8.93 -15.44
N PRO A 197 69.57 8.46 -14.39
CA PRO A 197 69.48 9.10 -13.10
C PRO A 197 69.88 10.57 -13.25
N MET A 198 69.05 11.49 -12.75
CA MET A 198 69.38 12.91 -12.73
C MET A 198 70.77 13.07 -12.12
N LYS A 199 71.72 13.61 -12.89
CA LYS A 199 72.96 14.11 -12.30
C LYS A 199 72.55 15.08 -11.18
N PRO A 200 73.16 15.00 -9.98
CA PRO A 200 72.86 15.98 -8.95
C PRO A 200 73.15 17.38 -9.51
N MET A 201 72.12 18.23 -9.56
CA MET A 201 72.25 19.60 -10.05
C MET A 201 73.33 20.31 -9.24
N THR A 202 74.39 20.74 -9.90
CA THR A 202 75.41 21.62 -9.33
C THR A 202 74.77 22.96 -8.95
N GLU A 203 75.22 23.56 -7.84
CA GLU A 203 74.65 24.77 -7.23
C GLU A 203 74.52 25.96 -8.20
N ALA A 204 75.34 25.99 -9.25
CA ALA A 204 75.29 27.00 -10.31
C ALA A 204 73.99 26.96 -11.15
N GLU A 205 73.33 25.82 -11.30
CA GLU A 205 72.07 25.71 -12.09
C GLU A 205 70.82 26.00 -11.25
N ARG A 206 70.90 25.88 -9.91
CA ARG A 206 69.82 26.31 -9.00
C ARG A 206 69.67 27.84 -8.98
N ALA A 207 70.78 28.56 -9.14
CA ALA A 207 70.77 30.03 -9.17
C ALA A 207 70.08 30.59 -10.42
N THR A 208 70.23 29.92 -11.58
CA THR A 208 69.64 30.38 -12.85
C THR A 208 68.14 30.10 -12.93
N GLN A 209 67.64 29.00 -12.34
CA GLN A 209 66.20 28.70 -12.28
C GLN A 209 65.43 29.57 -11.28
N GLN A 210 66.11 30.17 -10.29
CA GLN A 210 65.50 31.11 -9.35
C GLN A 210 65.29 32.52 -9.94
N GLN A 211 65.97 32.86 -11.05
CA GLN A 211 65.84 34.17 -11.70
C GLN A 211 64.84 34.21 -12.86
N ASP A 212 64.47 33.08 -13.45
CA ASP A 212 63.36 32.99 -14.42
C ASP A 212 62.04 32.63 -13.70
N GLY A 213 61.62 33.55 -12.82
CA GLY A 213 60.33 33.53 -12.13
C GLY A 213 59.18 33.74 -13.12
N GLY A 214 58.79 32.66 -13.80
CA GLY A 214 57.63 32.61 -14.69
C GLY A 214 56.36 33.13 -14.01
N VAL A 215 55.84 34.21 -14.58
CA VAL A 215 54.53 34.86 -14.42
C VAL A 215 53.63 34.27 -13.32
N ARG A 216 53.52 34.99 -12.20
CA ARG A 216 52.38 34.86 -11.27
C ARG A 216 51.10 35.26 -12.00
N VAL A 217 50.39 34.28 -12.56
CA VAL A 217 49.02 34.46 -13.04
C VAL A 217 48.12 34.61 -11.81
N THR A 218 47.73 35.84 -11.52
CA THR A 218 46.77 36.16 -10.47
C THR A 218 45.38 35.89 -11.05
N VAL A 219 44.78 34.75 -10.71
CA VAL A 219 43.43 34.40 -11.17
C VAL A 219 42.40 35.17 -10.33
N PRO A 220 41.58 36.07 -10.89
CA PRO A 220 40.53 36.74 -10.15
C PRO A 220 39.40 35.77 -9.78
N ALA A 221 38.92 35.89 -8.54
CA ALA A 221 38.02 34.96 -7.86
C ALA A 221 36.54 35.04 -8.32
N SER A 222 36.27 34.85 -9.62
CA SER A 222 34.88 34.89 -10.14
C SER A 222 34.60 33.91 -11.29
N PHE A 223 35.10 32.68 -11.20
CA PHE A 223 34.61 31.56 -12.01
C PHE A 223 34.06 30.45 -11.11
N GLY A 224 32.85 30.68 -10.59
CA GLY A 224 32.00 29.63 -10.07
C GLY A 224 31.23 28.99 -11.21
N VAL A 225 31.36 27.67 -11.37
CA VAL A 225 30.50 26.87 -12.25
C VAL A 225 29.39 26.25 -11.39
N ARG A 226 28.14 26.53 -11.76
CA ARG A 226 26.96 25.73 -11.44
C ARG A 226 26.78 24.67 -12.51
#